data_AF-A0A502Y3Q2-F1
#
_entry.id   AF-A0A502Y3Q2-F1
#
_cell.length_a   1.000
_cell.length_b   1.000
_cell.length_c   1.000
_cell.angle_alpha   90.00
_cell.angle_beta   90.00
_cell.angle_gamma   90.00
#
_symmetry.space_group_name_H-M   'P 1'
#
loop_
_entity.id
_entity.type
_entity.pdbx_description
1 polymer ?
#
loop_
_entity_poly.entity_id
_entity_poly.type
_entity_poly.pdbx_seq_one_letter_code
_entity_poly.pdbx_strand_id
1 'polypeptide(L)' 'MYFIALATDYDGTLAHDGVVSKKTLAALERFKKSGRKLLLVTGRELPDLKRVFPDIGMFDKVVAENGALIYTPA' A
#
# COMPACT_ATOMS: atom_id res chain seq x y z
N MET A 1 1.71 20.43 10.16
CA MET A 1 1.68 19.17 9.39
C MET A 1 0.23 18.90 9.01
N TYR A 2 -0.12 18.92 7.71
CA TYR A 2 -1.53 18.87 7.27
C TYR A 2 -2.11 17.45 7.20
N PHE A 3 -1.27 16.43 6.99
CA PHE A 3 -1.69 15.02 6.98
C PHE A 3 -0.61 14.15 7.62
N ILE A 4 -1.02 13.16 8.42
CA ILE A 4 -0.13 12.22 9.12
C ILE A 4 -0.07 10.84 8.46
N ALA A 5 -0.98 10.56 7.53
CA ALA A 5 -1.11 9.28 6.85
C ALA A 5 -1.57 9.46 5.41
N LEU A 6 -1.24 8.48 4.57
CA LEU A 6 -1.76 8.30 3.21
C LEU A 6 -2.41 6.92 3.14
N ALA A 7 -3.72 6.90 2.86
CA ALA A 7 -4.46 5.70 2.49
C ALA A 7 -4.66 5.71 0.97
N THR A 8 -4.38 4.59 0.31
CA THR A 8 -4.41 4.51 -1.16
C THR A 8 -4.81 3.11 -1.61
N ASP A 9 -5.53 3.04 -2.73
CA ASP A 9 -5.86 1.77 -3.39
C ASP A 9 -4.70 1.23 -4.23
N TYR A 10 -4.77 -0.05 -4.57
CA TYR A 10 -3.80 -0.74 -5.39
C TYR A 10 -4.10 -0.60 -6.89
N ASP A 11 -5.17 -1.23 -7.37
CA ASP A 11 -5.45 -1.41 -8.79
C ASP A 11 -5.92 -0.12 -9.46
N GLY A 12 -5.24 0.30 -10.53
CA GLY A 12 -5.56 1.54 -11.24
C GLY A 12 -5.19 2.81 -10.45
N THR A 13 -4.65 2.68 -9.23
CA THR A 13 -4.24 3.79 -8.37
C THR A 13 -2.73 3.80 -8.16
N LEU A 14 -2.18 2.78 -7.48
CA LEU A 14 -0.72 2.63 -7.33
C LEU A 14 -0.12 1.80 -8.46
N ALA A 15 -0.83 0.75 -8.86
CA ALA A 15 -0.43 -0.18 -9.88
C ALA A 15 -1.17 0.10 -11.18
N HIS A 16 -0.42 0.17 -12.28
CA HIS A 16 -0.97 0.13 -13.63
C HIS A 16 -0.58 -1.21 -14.24
N ASP A 17 -1.55 -1.94 -14.77
CA ASP A 17 -1.38 -3.31 -15.28
C ASP A 17 -0.71 -4.26 -14.26
N GLY A 18 -1.05 -4.09 -12.98
CA GLY A 18 -0.52 -4.88 -11.87
C GLY A 18 0.90 -4.52 -11.44
N VAL A 19 1.52 -3.49 -12.02
CA VAL A 19 2.90 -3.07 -11.72
C VAL A 19 2.93 -1.69 -11.06
N VAL A 20 3.60 -1.58 -9.92
CA VAL A 20 3.91 -0.30 -9.27
C VAL A 20 5.24 0.22 -9.80
N SER A 21 5.26 1.46 -10.29
CA SER A 21 6.48 2.05 -10.84
C SER A 21 7.55 2.24 -9.76
N LYS A 22 8.84 2.10 -10.12
CA LYS A 22 9.97 2.40 -9.21
C LYS A 22 9.91 3.83 -8.65
N LYS A 23 9.43 4.78 -9.45
CA LYS A 23 9.26 6.18 -9.04
C LYS A 23 8.21 6.31 -7.93
N THR A 24 7.10 5.58 -8.05
CA THR A 24 6.03 5.52 -7.04
C THR A 24 6.56 4.91 -5.74
N LEU A 25 7.22 3.76 -5.81
CA LEU A 25 7.85 3.12 -4.64
C LEU A 25 8.81 4.06 -3.92
N ALA A 26 9.70 4.73 -4.67
CA ALA A 26 10.62 5.70 -4.10
C ALA A 26 9.92 6.91 -3.45
N ALA A 27 8.77 7.33 -3.97
CA ALA A 27 7.99 8.43 -3.39
C ALA A 27 7.30 8.01 -2.07
N LEU A 28 6.71 6.82 -2.05
CA LEU A 28 6.11 6.22 -0.85
C LEU A 28 7.17 6.03 0.24
N GLU A 29 8.37 5.56 -0.11
CA GLU A 29 9.48 5.41 0.84
C GLU A 29 9.91 6.76 1.45
N ARG A 30 10.04 7.81 0.63
CA ARG A 30 10.30 9.17 1.16
C ARG A 30 9.18 9.69 2.05
N PHE A 31 7.93 9.37 1.71
CA PHE A 31 6.78 9.72 2.54
C PHE A 31 6.84 9.03 3.90
N LYS A 32 7.12 7.72 3.94
CA LYS A 32 7.28 6.96 5.19
C LYS A 32 8.44 7.49 6.04
N LYS A 33 9.60 7.77 5.42
CA LYS A 33 10.80 8.31 6.11
C LYS A 33 10.58 9.65 6.81
N SER A 34 9.59 10.42 6.40
CA SER A 34 9.23 11.67 7.09
C SER A 34 8.39 11.47 8.37
N GLY A 35 8.21 10.22 8.82
CA GLY A 35 7.46 9.86 10.02
C GLY A 35 5.95 9.68 9.81
N ARG A 36 5.48 9.75 8.56
CA ARG A 36 4.07 9.57 8.19
C ARG A 36 3.74 8.10 7.91
N LYS A 37 2.46 7.76 7.99
CA LYS A 37 1.96 6.39 7.87
C LYS A 37 1.43 6.07 6.48
N LEU A 38 1.72 4.87 5.99
CA LEU A 38 1.19 4.35 4.74
C LEU A 38 0.16 3.24 5.02
N LEU A 39 -1.03 3.39 4.44
CA LEU A 39 -2.09 2.40 4.49
C LEU A 39 -2.46 2.00 3.05
N LEU A 40 -2.43 0.71 2.76
CA LEU A 40 -2.94 0.16 1.51
C LEU A 40 -4.38 -0.28 1.73
N VAL A 41 -5.32 0.22 0.95
CA VAL A 41 -6.76 -0.06 1.10
C VAL A 41 -7.29 -0.59 -0.21
N THR A 42 -7.55 -1.89 -0.31
CA THR A 42 -7.84 -2.55 -1.58
C THR A 42 -8.95 -3.59 -1.46
N GLY A 43 -9.61 -3.83 -2.59
CA GLY A 43 -10.55 -4.94 -2.75
C GLY A 43 -9.89 -6.31 -2.88
N ARG A 44 -8.58 -6.38 -3.12
CA ARG A 44 -7.87 -7.65 -3.30
C ARG A 44 -7.89 -8.51 -2.03
N GLU A 45 -7.97 -9.82 -2.24
CA GLU A 45 -7.70 -10.83 -1.22
C GLU A 45 -6.21 -10.81 -0.84
N LEU A 46 -5.90 -10.96 0.46
CA LEU A 46 -4.52 -10.85 0.93
C LEU A 46 -3.53 -11.81 0.25
N PRO A 47 -3.85 -13.10 0.01
CA PRO A 47 -2.95 -14.01 -0.70
C PRO A 47 -2.64 -13.57 -2.13
N ASP A 48 -3.64 -13.07 -2.86
CA ASP A 48 -3.45 -12.57 -4.23
C ASP A 48 -2.61 -11.28 -4.23
N LEU A 49 -2.91 -10.36 -3.31
CA LEU A 49 -2.15 -9.13 -3.14
C LEU A 49 -0.67 -9.42 -2.86
N LYS A 50 -0.36 -10.36 -1.97
CA LYS A 50 1.04 -10.75 -1.66
C LYS A 50 1.77 -11.32 -2.88
N ARG A 51 1.04 -11.98 -3.80
CA ARG A 51 1.61 -12.55 -5.02
C ARG A 51 1.97 -11.46 -6.03
N VAL A 52 1.11 -10.46 -6.20
CA VAL A 52 1.32 -9.41 -7.21
C VAL A 52 2.14 -8.22 -6.70
N PHE A 53 2.19 -8.02 -5.38
CA PHE A 53 2.85 -6.89 -4.76
C PHE A 53 3.83 -7.32 -3.65
N PRO A 54 5.05 -7.75 -4.02
CA PRO A 54 6.08 -8.17 -3.06
C PRO A 54 6.49 -7.07 -2.07
N ASP A 55 6.36 -5.80 -2.48
CA ASP A 55 6.71 -4.62 -1.66
C ASP A 55 5.64 -4.24 -0.63
N ILE A 56 4.62 -5.08 -0.39
CA ILE A 56 3.57 -4.87 0.62
C ILE A 56 4.11 -4.54 2.02
N GLY A 57 5.32 -5.00 2.34
CA GLY A 57 6.04 -4.68 3.59
C GLY A 57 6.33 -3.19 3.81
N MET A 58 6.27 -2.36 2.75
CA MET A 58 6.46 -0.93 2.91
C MET A 58 5.29 -0.23 3.63
N PHE A 59 4.11 -0.85 3.67
CA PHE A 59 2.92 -0.27 4.31
C PHE A 59 2.89 -0.56 5.81
N ASP A 60 2.40 0.40 6.61
CA ASP A 60 2.21 0.22 8.04
C ASP A 60 0.98 -0.66 8.34
N LYS A 61 -0.06 -0.57 7.50
CA LYS A 61 -1.27 -1.40 7.54
C LYS A 61 -1.80 -1.66 6.14
N VAL A 62 -2.48 -2.79 5.99
CA VAL A 62 -3.21 -3.16 4.79
C VAL A 62 -4.65 -3.48 5.17
N VAL A 63 -5.59 -2.81 4.53
CA VAL A 63 -7.02 -3.10 4.57
C VAL A 63 -7.33 -3.84 3.26
N ALA A 64 -7.56 -5.14 3.35
CA ALA A 64 -7.83 -6.02 2.22
C ALA A 64 -9.32 -6.38 2.15
N GLU A 65 -9.73 -7.06 1.08
CA GLU A 65 -11.07 -7.62 0.92
C GLU A 65 -12.19 -6.58 1.11
N ASN A 66 -11.99 -5.39 0.52
CA ASN A 66 -12.91 -4.25 0.61
C ASN A 66 -13.22 -3.81 2.06
N GLY A 67 -12.29 -4.02 2.99
CA GLY A 67 -12.45 -3.63 4.39
C GLY A 67 -12.71 -4.76 5.36
N ALA A 68 -12.92 -6.00 4.88
CA ALA A 68 -13.21 -7.14 5.74
C ALA A 68 -11.99 -7.62 6.55
N LEU A 69 -10.77 -7.34 6.07
CA LEU A 69 -9.54 -7.85 6.67
C LEU A 69 -8.51 -6.74 6.89
N ILE A 70 -7.96 -6.65 8.11
CA ILE A 70 -6.83 -5.76 8.44
C ILE A 70 -5.58 -6.61 8.69
N TYR A 71 -4.54 -6.35 7.90
CA TYR A 71 -3.25 -7.02 7.97
C TYR A 71 -2.14 -6.03 8.37
N THR A 72 -1.19 -6.52 9.17
CA THR A 72 0.03 -5.79 9.54
C THR A 72 1.22 -6.51 8.91
N PRO A 73 1.90 -5.90 7.92
CA PRO A 73 3.13 -6.46 7.39
C PRO A 73 4.22 -6.56 8.48
N ALA A 74 5.07 -7.60 8.37
CA ALA A 74 6.13 -7.91 9.34
C ALA A 74 7.35 -6.98 9.22
#